data_AF-A0A941UXX4-F1
#
_entry.id   AF-A0A941UXX4-F1
#
_cell.length_a   1.000
_cell.length_b   1.000
_cell.length_c   1.000
_cell.angle_alpha   90.00
_cell.angle_beta   90.00
_cell.angle_gamma   90.00
#
_symmetry.space_group_name_H-M   'P 1'
#
loop_
_entity.id
_entity.type
_entity.pdbx_description
1 polymer ?
#
loop_
_entity_poly.entity_id
_entity_poly.type
_entity_poly.pdbx_seq_one_letter_code
_entity_poly.pdbx_strand_id
1 'polypeptide(L)' 'MRVATLVFFICLFYHVWIGVRDIFMDYIKPTGVRLVLHVIVILLMVGYTGWAAQTLWRL' A
#
# COMPACT_ATOMS: atom_id res chain seq x y z
N MET A 1 0.29 22.63 -3.93
CA MET A 1 0.35 21.24 -4.47
C MET A 1 0.11 20.14 -3.43
N ARG A 2 0.27 20.37 -2.11
CA ARG A 2 0.19 19.33 -1.05
C ARG A 2 -0.98 18.34 -1.18
N VAL A 3 -2.21 18.84 -1.32
CA VAL A 3 -3.42 17.99 -1.41
C VAL A 3 -3.43 17.13 -2.68
N ALA A 4 -3.12 17.71 -3.84
CA ALA A 4 -3.06 16.96 -5.10
C ALA A 4 -2.00 15.84 -5.05
N THR A 5 -0.83 16.13 -4.47
CA THR A 5 0.21 15.14 -4.26
C THR A 5 -0.23 14.03 -3.30
N LEU A 6 -0.97 14.35 -2.24
CA LEU A 6 -1.51 13.33 -1.33
C LEU A 6 -2.54 12.44 -2.02
N VAL A 7 -3.46 13.02 -2.80
CA VAL A 7 -4.45 12.27 -3.58
C VAL A 7 -3.75 11.33 -4.58
N PHE A 8 -2.70 11.80 -5.25
CA PHE A 8 -1.89 10.95 -6.13
C PHE A 8 -1.33 9.73 -5.39
N PHE A 9 -0.74 9.92 -4.20
CA PHE A 9 -0.22 8.79 -3.41
C PHE A 9 -1.31 7.82 -2.99
N ILE A 10 -2.49 8.31 -2.59
CA ILE A 10 -3.63 7.45 -2.23
C ILE A 10 -4.04 6.59 -3.44
N CYS A 11 -4.19 7.18 -4.63
CA CYS A 11 -4.51 6.45 -5.85
C CYS A 11 -3.43 5.43 -6.23
N LEU A 12 -2.15 5.83 -6.14
CA LEU A 12 -1.01 4.96 -6.41
C LEU A 12 -1.00 3.75 -5.49
N PHE A 13 -1.18 3.97 -4.18
CA PHE A 13 -1.24 2.89 -3.21
C PHE A 13 -2.43 1.98 -3.48
N TYR A 14 -3.62 2.52 -3.73
CA TYR A 14 -4.78 1.70 -4.11
C TYR A 14 -4.49 0.79 -5.33
N HIS A 15 -3.82 1.31 -6.36
CA HIS A 15 -3.39 0.52 -7.51
C HIS A 15 -2.41 -0.60 -7.13
N VAL A 16 -1.40 -0.28 -6.30
CA VAL A 16 -0.43 -1.27 -5.79
C VAL A 16 -1.12 -2.38 -5.01
N TRP A 17 -2.10 -2.08 -4.15
CA TRP A 17 -2.83 -3.09 -3.38
C TRP A 17 -3.50 -4.13 -4.29
N ILE A 18 -4.21 -3.67 -5.31
CA ILE A 18 -4.91 -4.58 -6.24
C ILE A 18 -3.90 -5.46 -6.97
N GLY A 19 -2.84 -4.86 -7.55
CA GLY A 19 -1.83 -5.62 -8.28
C GLY A 19 -1.10 -6.64 -7.40
N VAL A 20 -0.70 -6.27 -6.19
CA VAL A 20 0.01 -7.17 -5.27
C VAL A 20 -0.90 -8.32 -4.80
N ARG A 21 -2.18 -8.06 -4.53
CA ARG A 21 -3.15 -9.11 -4.20
C ARG A 21 -3.24 -10.14 -5.31
N ASP A 22 -3.34 -9.69 -6.57
CA ASP A 22 -3.46 -10.59 -7.72
C ASP A 22 -2.18 -11.43 -7.89
N ILE A 23 -0.99 -10.82 -7.76
CA ILE A 23 0.30 -11.54 -7.74
C ILE A 23 0.34 -12.60 -6.63
N PHE A 24 -0.11 -12.26 -5.42
CA PHE A 24 -0.10 -13.19 -4.30
C PHE A 24 -1.02 -14.38 -4.54
N MET A 25 -2.19 -14.16 -5.13
CA MET A 25 -3.11 -15.24 -5.50
C MET A 25 -2.52 -16.14 -6.58
N ASP A 26 -1.81 -15.58 -7.56
CA ASP A 26 -1.23 -16.32 -8.67
C ASP A 26 -0.02 -17.15 -8.27
N TYR A 27 0.89 -16.61 -7.46
CA TYR A 27 2.20 -17.22 -7.21
C TYR A 27 2.38 -17.83 -5.82
N ILE A 28 1.63 -17.37 -4.80
CA ILE A 28 1.84 -17.81 -3.42
C ILE A 28 0.76 -18.81 -3.05
N LYS A 29 1.03 -20.10 -3.22
CA LYS A 29 0.02 -21.16 -3.01
C LYS A 29 -0.32 -21.42 -1.52
N PRO A 30 0.64 -21.47 -0.58
CA PRO A 30 0.31 -21.72 0.83
C PRO A 30 -0.51 -20.59 1.45
N THR A 31 -1.72 -20.91 1.93
CA THR A 31 -2.68 -19.90 2.42
C THR A 31 -2.14 -19.12 3.63
N GLY A 32 -1.47 -19.77 4.58
CA GLY A 32 -0.90 -19.10 5.74
C GLY A 32 0.15 -18.05 5.37
N VAL A 33 1.09 -18.40 4.49
CA VAL A 33 2.11 -17.47 3.98
C VAL A 33 1.47 -16.31 3.23
N ARG A 34 0.52 -16.62 2.35
CA ARG A 34 -0.22 -15.60 1.59
C ARG A 34 -0.95 -14.62 2.51
N LEU A 35 -1.61 -15.10 3.56
CA LEU A 35 -2.34 -14.24 4.51
C LEU A 35 -1.38 -13.30 5.27
N VAL A 36 -0.26 -13.83 5.77
CA VAL A 36 0.76 -13.02 6.46
C VAL A 36 1.29 -11.91 5.54
N LEU A 37 1.57 -12.24 4.28
CA LEU A 37 2.05 -11.26 3.31
C LEU A 37 1.01 -10.19 3.00
N HIS A 38 -0.29 -10.53 2.87
CA HIS A 38 -1.34 -9.52 2.71
C HIS A 38 -1.37 -8.54 3.89
N VAL A 39 -1.27 -9.05 5.12
CA VAL A 39 -1.24 -8.21 6.34
C VAL A 39 -0.03 -7.29 6.35
N ILE A 40 1.17 -7.82 6.04
CA ILE A 40 2.39 -7.02 5.94
C ILE A 40 2.24 -5.90 4.91
N VAL A 41 1.73 -6.22 3.72
CA VAL A 41 1.53 -5.22 2.64
C VAL A 41 0.54 -4.14 3.06
N ILE A 42 -0.60 -4.50 3.67
CA ILE A 42 -1.57 -3.51 4.16
C ILE A 42 -0.91 -2.58 5.19
N LEU A 43 -0.18 -3.14 6.17
CA LEU A 43 0.49 -2.34 7.21
C LEU A 43 1.52 -1.38 6.61
N LEU A 44 2.32 -1.85 5.65
CA LEU A 44 3.29 -1.00 4.94
C LEU A 44 2.61 0.12 4.18
N MET A 45 1.51 -0.17 3.47
CA MET A 45 0.78 0.84 2.71
C MET A 45 0.15 1.90 3.60
N VAL A 46 -0.44 1.51 4.74
CA VAL A 46 -0.95 2.47 5.74
C VAL A 46 0.19 3.32 6.30
N GLY A 47 1.31 2.68 6.63
CA GLY A 47 2.53 3.37 7.09
C GLY A 47 3.04 4.40 6.08
N TYR A 48 3.15 4.04 4.80
CA TYR A 48 3.59 4.94 3.74
C TYR A 48 2.59 6.07 3.47
N THR A 49 1.29 5.81 3.57
CA THR A 49 0.27 6.86 3.48
C THR A 49 0.43 7.87 4.61
N GLY A 50 0.62 7.40 5.84
CA GLY A 50 0.87 8.25 7.00
C GLY A 50 2.18 9.04 6.87
N TRP A 51 3.25 8.39 6.41
CA TRP A 51 4.54 9.04 6.17
C TRP A 51 4.48 10.10 5.07
N ALA A 52 3.79 9.83 3.96
CA ALA A 52 3.61 10.81 2.88
C ALA A 52 2.81 12.03 3.37
N ALA A 53 1.73 11.81 4.13
CA ALA A 53 0.96 12.88 4.75
C ALA A 53 1.81 13.70 5.74
N GLN A 54 2.57 13.03 6.61
CA GLN A 54 3.48 13.72 7.53
C GLN A 54 4.53 14.55 6.79
N THR A 55 5.15 14.01 5.74
CA THR A 55 6.18 14.69 4.95
C THR A 55 5.63 15.92 4.26
N LEU A 56 4.44 15.82 3.65
CA LEU A 56 3.80 16.94 2.96
C LEU A 56 3.38 18.09 3.88
N TRP A 57 3.12 17.82 5.16
CA TRP A 57 2.71 18.82 6.16
C TRP A 57 3.83 19.31 7.08
N ARG A 58 4.93 18.56 7.21
CA ARG A 58 6.10 18.99 7.98
C ARG A 58 7.16 19.72 7.16
N LEU A 59 7.17 19.57 5.82
CA LEU A 59 7.88 20.47 4.90
C LEU A 59 7.08 21.77 4.71
#